data_AF-A0AAV0IVE7-F1
#
_entry.id   AF-A0AAV0IVE7-F1
#
_cell.length_a   1.000
_cell.length_b   1.000
_cell.length_c   1.000
_cell.angle_alpha   90.00
_cell.angle_beta   90.00
_cell.angle_gamma   90.00
#
_symmetry.space_group_name_H-M   'P 1'
#
loop_
_entity.id
_entity.type
_entity.pdbx_description
1 polymer ?
#
loop_
_entity_poly.entity_id
_entity_poly.type
_entity_poly.pdbx_seq_one_letter_code
_entity_poly.pdbx_strand_id
1 'polypeptide(L)'
;MVVKEEEEYNKCRSSHPLFFSNNGDTSFRLDRPGLFYFISGVTGHCDHGLKMIIKVLDVEDDSTPLPTPPPSDDHPNHKSSAAASPYSATVAAAAALPLLALSLFL
;
A
#
# COMPACT_ATOMS: atom_id res chain seq x y z
N MET A 1 2.98 -17.52 -11.96
CA MET A 1 3.32 -18.09 -10.63
C MET A 1 4.50 -17.32 -10.06
N VAL A 2 4.74 -17.43 -8.75
CA VAL A 2 5.91 -16.82 -8.09
C VAL A 2 6.85 -17.92 -7.63
N VAL A 3 8.14 -17.81 -7.97
CA VAL A 3 9.19 -18.76 -7.55
C VAL A 3 10.04 -18.18 -6.43
N LYS A 4 10.73 -19.05 -5.70
CA LYS A 4 11.40 -18.68 -4.45
C LYS A 4 12.72 -17.98 -4.68
N GLU A 5 13.50 -18.48 -5.64
CA GLU A 5 14.90 -18.10 -5.82
C GLU A 5 15.18 -17.68 -7.27
N GLU A 6 16.18 -16.80 -7.44
CA GLU A 6 16.60 -16.33 -8.76
C GLU A 6 17.03 -17.48 -9.68
N GLU A 7 17.63 -18.54 -9.12
CA GLU A 7 18.00 -19.73 -9.88
C GLU A 7 16.78 -20.39 -10.54
N GLU A 8 15.65 -20.47 -9.83
CA GLU A 8 14.41 -21.03 -10.37
C GLU A 8 13.85 -20.18 -11.50
N TYR A 9 13.95 -18.85 -11.37
CA TYR A 9 13.58 -17.90 -12.42
C TYR A 9 14.48 -18.00 -13.66
N ASN A 10 15.78 -18.13 -13.45
CA ASN A 10 16.76 -18.21 -14.54
C ASN A 10 16.64 -19.55 -15.29
N LYS A 11 16.40 -20.65 -14.56
CA LYS A 11 16.24 -22.00 -15.11
C LYS A 11 14.80 -22.37 -15.46
N CYS A 12 13.85 -21.44 -15.33
CA CYS A 12 12.43 -21.68 -15.55
C CYS A 12 11.87 -22.90 -14.78
N ARG A 13 12.35 -23.11 -13.55
CA ARG A 13 11.90 -24.21 -12.69
C ARG A 13 10.59 -23.84 -11.99
N SER A 14 9.54 -24.60 -12.26
CA SER A 14 8.18 -24.35 -11.78
C SER A 14 7.64 -25.45 -10.84
N SER A 15 8.49 -26.33 -10.32
CA SER A 15 8.03 -27.51 -9.57
C SER A 15 7.43 -27.19 -8.20
N HIS A 16 7.93 -26.16 -7.51
CA HIS A 16 7.46 -25.77 -6.18
C HIS A 16 7.32 -24.25 -6.06
N PRO A 17 6.34 -23.64 -6.74
CA PRO A 17 6.14 -22.20 -6.65
C PRO A 17 5.68 -21.79 -5.25
N LEU A 18 6.10 -20.60 -4.82
CA LEU A 18 5.57 -19.94 -3.63
C LEU A 18 4.08 -19.59 -3.81
N PHE A 19 3.67 -19.32 -5.04
CA PHE A 19 2.29 -19.01 -5.40
C PHE A 19 1.98 -19.44 -6.82
N PHE A 20 0.83 -20.09 -7.04
CA PHE A 20 0.35 -20.51 -8.35
C PHE A 20 -1.08 -20.04 -8.58
N SER A 21 -1.39 -19.64 -9.82
CA SER A 21 -2.74 -19.34 -10.29
C SER A 21 -2.84 -19.62 -11.78
N ASN A 22 -4.01 -20.08 -12.22
CA ASN A 22 -4.35 -20.39 -13.61
C ASN A 22 -5.75 -19.89 -14.01
N ASN A 23 -6.33 -18.97 -13.24
CA ASN A 23 -7.69 -18.47 -13.42
C ASN A 23 -7.83 -17.32 -14.44
N GLY A 24 -6.73 -16.86 -15.04
CA GLY A 24 -6.72 -15.75 -16.00
C GLY A 24 -6.79 -14.35 -15.39
N ASP A 25 -7.16 -14.23 -14.12
CA ASP A 25 -7.17 -12.98 -13.35
C ASP A 25 -6.52 -13.20 -11.99
N THR A 26 -5.22 -12.90 -11.92
CA THR A 26 -4.38 -13.26 -10.78
C THR A 26 -3.98 -12.01 -10.00
N SER A 27 -4.37 -11.96 -8.72
CA SER A 27 -3.88 -10.97 -7.77
C SER A 27 -2.82 -11.58 -6.85
N PHE A 28 -1.69 -10.88 -6.67
CA PHE A 28 -0.61 -11.29 -5.78
C PHE A 28 -0.15 -10.07 -4.97
N ARG A 29 -0.13 -10.20 -3.64
CA ARG A 29 0.26 -9.10 -2.74
C ARG A 29 1.78 -9.07 -2.56
N LEU A 30 2.36 -7.89 -2.75
CA LEU A 30 3.77 -7.59 -2.49
C LEU A 30 3.88 -7.02 -1.07
N ASP A 31 4.17 -7.87 -0.08
CA ASP A 31 4.06 -7.54 1.35
C ASP A 31 5.40 -7.29 2.05
N ARG A 32 6.50 -7.31 1.31
CA ARG A 32 7.86 -7.10 1.84
C ARG A 32 8.77 -6.48 0.80
N PRO A 33 9.74 -5.65 1.21
CA PRO A 33 10.81 -5.19 0.33
C PRO A 33 11.61 -6.35 -0.26
N GLY A 34 12.16 -6.15 -1.46
CA GLY A 34 13.01 -7.13 -2.13
C GLY A 34 12.51 -7.54 -3.52
N LEU A 35 13.09 -8.62 -4.04
CA LEU A 35 12.79 -9.14 -5.37
C LEU A 35 11.73 -10.22 -5.32
N PHE A 36 10.77 -10.14 -6.24
CA PHE A 36 9.78 -11.17 -6.52
C PHE A 36 9.94 -11.65 -7.95
N TYR A 37 10.06 -12.97 -8.12
CA TYR A 37 10.32 -13.60 -9.41
C TYR A 37 9.05 -14.26 -9.94
N PHE A 38 8.51 -13.71 -11.01
CA PHE A 38 7.31 -14.21 -11.67
C PHE A 38 7.68 -14.97 -12.94
N ILE A 39 7.12 -16.17 -13.11
CA ILE A 39 7.24 -16.95 -14.35
C ILE A 39 5.88 -17.50 -14.77
N SER A 40 5.71 -17.73 -16.07
CA SER A 40 4.64 -18.59 -16.59
C SER A 40 4.91 -20.06 -16.25
N GLY A 41 3.85 -20.80 -15.93
CA GLY A 41 3.91 -22.25 -15.71
C GLY A 41 3.65 -23.10 -16.93
N VAL A 42 3.22 -22.48 -18.02
CA VAL A 42 2.99 -23.18 -19.28
C VAL A 42 4.34 -23.52 -19.90
N THR A 43 4.48 -24.77 -20.33
CA THR A 43 5.70 -25.29 -20.98
C THR A 43 6.19 -24.35 -22.08
N GLY A 44 7.47 -23.97 -22.01
CA GLY A 44 8.15 -23.11 -23.00
C GLY A 44 7.88 -21.61 -22.86
N HIS A 45 6.81 -21.18 -22.18
CA HIS A 45 6.49 -19.75 -22.06
C HIS A 45 7.58 -18.98 -21.30
N CYS A 46 8.07 -19.53 -20.19
CA CYS A 46 9.14 -18.90 -19.41
C CYS A 46 10.43 -18.78 -20.21
N ASP A 47 10.83 -19.85 -20.92
CA ASP A 47 12.02 -19.87 -21.77
C ASP A 47 11.92 -18.86 -22.93
N HIS A 48 10.70 -18.62 -23.43
CA HIS A 48 10.40 -17.62 -24.45
C HIS A 48 10.17 -16.21 -23.88
N GLY A 49 10.51 -15.98 -22.60
CA GLY A 49 10.53 -14.65 -22.00
C GLY A 49 9.25 -14.23 -21.28
N LEU A 50 8.26 -15.12 -21.12
CA LEU A 50 7.08 -14.85 -20.30
C LEU A 50 7.41 -15.02 -18.81
N LYS A 51 8.24 -14.09 -18.32
CA LYS A 51 8.73 -13.98 -16.96
C LYS A 51 9.03 -12.52 -16.63
N MET A 52 8.95 -12.15 -15.35
CA MET A 52 9.15 -10.78 -14.89
C MET A 52 9.75 -10.77 -13.48
N ILE A 53 10.57 -9.76 -13.19
CA ILE A 53 11.07 -9.49 -11.84
C ILE A 53 10.43 -8.20 -11.35
N ILE A 54 9.86 -8.21 -10.15
CA ILE A 54 9.42 -7.00 -9.47
C ILE A 54 10.38 -6.71 -8.32
N LYS A 55 10.92 -5.48 -8.28
CA LYS A 55 11.68 -4.97 -7.13
C LYS A 55 10.78 -4.07 -6.29
N VAL A 56 10.46 -4.52 -5.09
CA VAL A 56 9.75 -3.74 -4.08
C VAL A 56 10.81 -2.97 -3.29
N LEU A 57 10.70 -1.64 -3.30
CA LEU A 57 11.57 -0.77 -2.52
C LEU A 57 11.12 -0.78 -1.06
N ASP A 58 12.06 -0.55 -0.17
CA ASP A 58 11.71 -0.26 1.22
C ASP A 58 11.05 1.11 1.31
N VAL A 59 10.07 1.27 2.19
CA VAL A 59 9.47 2.56 2.46
C VAL A 59 10.32 3.17 3.58
N GLU A 60 11.20 4.10 3.23
CA GLU A 60 11.86 4.89 4.27
C GLU A 60 10.78 5.74 4.94
N ASP A 61 10.50 5.46 6.21
CA ASP A 61 9.67 6.32 7.04
C ASP A 61 10.40 7.65 7.18
N ASP A 62 9.89 8.69 6.51
CA ASP A 62 10.40 10.07 6.53
C ASP A 62 10.23 10.74 7.92
N SER A 63 10.06 9.96 8.98
CA SER A 63 10.11 10.40 10.37
C SER A 63 11.55 10.64 10.80
N THR A 64 12.23 11.55 10.12
CA THR A 64 13.40 12.21 10.70
C THR A 64 12.88 13.08 11.85
N PRO A 65 13.32 12.89 13.11
CA PRO A 65 12.92 13.78 14.19
C PRO A 65 13.34 15.20 13.82
N LEU A 66 12.39 16.13 13.78
CA LEU A 66 12.70 17.55 13.65
C LEU A 66 13.65 17.94 14.79
N PRO A 67 14.73 18.70 14.55
CA PRO A 67 15.61 19.14 15.62
C PRO A 67 14.80 19.88 16.68
N THR A 68 14.85 19.40 17.92
CA THR A 68 14.24 20.09 19.05
C THR A 68 14.84 21.50 19.14
N PRO A 69 14.03 22.57 19.19
CA PRO A 69 14.56 23.91 19.40
C PRO A 69 15.31 23.95 20.74
N PRO A 70 16.42 24.70 20.83
CA PRO A 70 17.15 24.84 22.08
C PRO A 70 16.23 25.41 23.18
N PRO A 71 16.41 25.02 24.44
CA PRO A 71 15.65 25.58 25.55
C PRO A 71 15.80 27.10 25.55
N SER A 72 14.68 27.81 25.55
CA SER A 72 14.66 29.26 25.75
C SER A 72 14.89 29.54 27.23
N ASP A 73 15.90 30.35 27.55
CA ASP A 73 16.13 30.84 28.92
C ASP A 73 14.93 31.73 29.33
N ASP A 74 14.02 31.15 30.13
CA ASP A 74 12.84 31.82 30.66
C ASP A 74 13.23 32.72 31.86
N HIS A 75 13.31 34.02 31.62
CA HIS A 75 13.44 35.03 32.67
C HIS A 75 12.03 35.40 33.17
N PRO A 76 11.72 35.35 34.49
CA PRO A 76 10.35 35.48 34.96
C PRO A 76 9.95 36.96 35.08
N ASN A 77 8.86 37.35 34.42
CA ASN A 77 7.75 38.14 34.97
C ASN A 77 6.92 38.80 33.84
N HIS A 78 5.63 38.49 33.77
CA HIS A 78 4.57 39.39 34.24
C HIS A 78 3.18 38.83 33.92
N LYS A 79 2.30 38.89 34.93
CA LYS A 79 0.88 38.53 34.90
C LYS A 79 0.06 39.32 33.87
N SER A 80 -0.86 38.65 33.18
CA SER A 80 -2.31 38.97 33.10
C SER A 80 -2.98 37.94 32.17
N SER A 81 -3.81 37.03 32.68
CA SER A 81 -5.23 37.16 33.06
C SER A 81 -6.18 36.98 31.87
N ALA A 82 -6.98 35.91 31.97
CA ALA A 82 -8.30 35.67 31.36
C ALA A 82 -8.35 35.60 29.81
N ALA A 83 -9.19 34.80 29.15
CA ALA A 83 -10.38 34.09 29.56
C ALA A 83 -10.56 32.83 28.70
N ALA A 84 -11.23 31.83 29.26
CA ALA A 84 -11.77 30.70 28.51
C ALA A 84 -12.80 31.19 27.47
N SER A 85 -12.83 30.56 26.29
CA SER A 85 -14.06 30.51 25.51
C SER A 85 -14.16 29.19 24.74
N PRO A 86 -15.21 28.39 24.97
CA PRO A 86 -15.51 27.19 24.22
C PRO A 86 -16.45 27.56 23.06
N TYR A 87 -16.11 27.17 21.84
CA TYR A 87 -17.12 27.06 20.78
C TYR A 87 -17.19 25.61 20.34
N SER A 88 -18.12 24.90 20.98
CA SER A 88 -18.79 23.73 20.41
C SER A 88 -19.85 24.21 19.41
N ALA A 89 -19.92 23.56 18.26
CA ALA A 89 -21.18 23.41 17.53
C ALA A 89 -21.13 22.11 16.70
N THR A 90 -21.82 21.09 17.21
CA THR A 90 -22.35 19.95 16.47
C THR A 90 -23.49 20.44 15.55
N VAL A 91 -23.77 19.82 14.40
CA VAL A 91 -24.88 18.87 14.03
C VAL A 91 -25.13 19.25 12.55
N ALA A 92 -25.33 18.40 11.54
CA ALA A 92 -26.43 17.45 11.42
C ALA A 92 -26.26 16.59 10.16
N ALA A 93 -26.62 15.31 10.28
CA ALA A 93 -27.03 14.48 9.18
C ALA A 93 -28.45 14.89 8.70
N ALA A 94 -28.69 14.85 7.40
CA ALA A 94 -30.02 14.77 6.78
C ALA A 94 -29.83 14.07 5.41
N ALA A 95 -30.20 12.79 5.23
CA ALA A 95 -31.55 12.23 5.06
C ALA A 95 -31.98 12.12 3.57
N ALA A 96 -31.99 10.86 3.09
CA ALA A 96 -32.95 10.19 2.19
C ALA A 96 -33.40 10.82 0.82
N LEU A 97 -32.97 10.13 -0.28
CA LEU A 97 -33.73 9.45 -1.37
C LEU A 97 -35.00 10.10 -2.00
N PRO A 98 -35.25 9.97 -3.35
CA PRO A 98 -35.59 8.65 -3.92
C PRO A 98 -35.22 8.33 -5.40
N LEU A 99 -35.35 7.03 -5.68
CA LEU A 99 -35.51 6.26 -6.93
C LEU A 99 -35.74 7.02 -8.26
N LEU A 100 -35.02 6.60 -9.30
CA LEU A 100 -35.57 6.44 -10.65
C LEU A 100 -35.21 5.05 -11.19
N ALA A 101 -36.27 4.26 -11.35
CA ALA A 101 -36.23 2.92 -11.89
C ALA A 101 -36.11 2.93 -13.43
N LEU A 102 -35.62 1.80 -13.93
CA LEU A 102 -36.00 1.16 -15.19
C LEU A 102 -35.46 1.76 -16.50
N SER A 103 -34.53 1.04 -17.13
CA SER A 103 -34.85 0.34 -18.38
C SER A 103 -33.72 -0.59 -18.79
N LEU A 104 -33.94 -1.90 -18.60
CA LEU A 104 -33.40 -2.91 -19.51
C LEU A 104 -33.88 -2.55 -20.93
N PHE A 105 -32.96 -2.32 -21.86
CA PHE A 105 -33.19 -2.59 -23.28
C PHE A 105 -31.85 -2.91 -23.96
N LEU A 106 -31.72 -4.21 -24.25
CA LEU A 106 -30.88 -4.92 -25.22
C LEU A 106 -29.38 -5.02 -24.94
#